data_AF-A0ABD3FGU0-F1
#
_entry.id   AF-A0ABD3FGU0-F1
#
_cell.length_a   1.000
_cell.length_b   1.000
_cell.length_c   1.000
_cell.angle_alpha   90.00
_cell.angle_beta   90.00
_cell.angle_gamma   90.00
#
_symmetry.space_group_name_H-M   'P 1'
#
loop_
_entity.id
_entity.type
_entity.pdbx_description
1 polymer ?
#
loop_
_entity_poly.entity_id
_entity_poly.type
_entity_poly.pdbx_seq_one_letter_code
_entity_poly.pdbx_strand_id
1 'polypeptide(L)'
;MADQEERGCWQKKAAYEQCFDKWYTDVFLQQKAHGKVGCQKEYEAYTRCYLSELDKNKGLMDGIKSVMQPEVKERFELQETNRQQQREGKA
;
A
#
# COMPACT_ATOMS: atom_id res chain seq x y z
N MET A 1 -2.79 -17.16 19.33
CA MET A 1 -1.50 -16.51 19.02
C MET A 1 -1.58 -15.74 17.71
N ALA A 2 -2.59 -14.87 17.53
CA ALA A 2 -2.78 -14.07 16.31
C ALA A 2 -2.15 -12.67 16.40
N ASP A 3 -1.68 -12.29 17.59
CA ASP A 3 -1.32 -10.91 17.92
C ASP A 3 0.06 -10.45 17.41
N GLN A 4 0.90 -11.37 16.93
CA GLN A 4 2.28 -11.07 16.56
C GLN A 4 2.46 -10.80 15.06
N GLU A 5 1.60 -11.37 14.21
CA GLU A 5 1.61 -11.17 12.75
C GLU A 5 0.89 -9.86 12.35
N GLU A 6 -0.19 -9.50 13.06
CA GLU A 6 -0.87 -8.20 12.88
C GLU A 6 0.04 -7.00 13.23
N ARG A 7 0.91 -7.13 14.24
CA ARG A 7 1.77 -6.02 14.69
C ARG A 7 2.71 -5.49 13.60
N GLY A 8 3.12 -6.30 12.62
CA GLY A 8 4.11 -5.89 11.63
C GLY A 8 3.60 -4.79 10.68
N CYS A 9 2.44 -5.01 10.05
CA CYS A 9 1.88 -4.03 9.12
C CYS A 9 1.25 -2.84 9.85
N TRP A 10 0.63 -3.06 11.02
CA TRP A 10 0.06 -1.99 11.84
C TRP A 10 1.13 -1.04 12.39
N GLN A 11 2.31 -1.54 12.79
CA GLN A 11 3.42 -0.67 13.19
C GLN A 11 3.95 0.15 12.01
N LYS A 12 4.08 -0.45 10.82
CA LYS A 12 4.48 0.27 9.59
C LYS A 12 3.44 1.32 9.19
N LYS A 13 2.15 1.02 9.38
CA LYS A 13 1.05 1.97 9.19
C LYS A 13 1.18 3.16 10.14
N ALA A 14 1.36 2.90 11.43
CA ALA A 14 1.52 3.95 12.44
C ALA A 14 2.72 4.86 12.13
N ALA A 15 3.85 4.29 11.69
CA ALA A 15 5.01 5.07 11.26
C ALA A 15 4.73 5.94 10.03
N TYR A 16 4.01 5.40 9.03
CA TYR A 16 3.56 6.16 7.86
C TYR A 16 2.60 7.28 8.26
N GLU A 17 1.58 7.01 9.07
CA GLU A 17 0.58 7.98 9.51
C GLU A 17 1.23 9.12 10.30
N GLN A 18 2.13 8.83 11.24
CA GLN A 18 2.86 9.88 11.97
C GLN A 18 3.69 10.78 11.06
N CYS A 19 4.30 10.22 10.02
CA CYS A 19 5.06 10.99 9.05
C CYS A 19 4.12 11.81 8.15
N PHE A 20 3.02 11.18 7.70
CA PHE A 20 2.02 11.80 6.85
C PHE A 20 1.32 12.96 7.54
N ASP A 21 0.93 12.82 8.81
CA ASP A 21 0.27 13.88 9.58
C ASP A 21 1.14 15.13 9.68
N LYS A 22 2.44 14.94 10.00
CA LYS A 22 3.41 16.06 10.03
C LYS A 22 3.55 16.70 8.66
N TRP A 23 3.74 15.90 7.62
CA TRP A 23 3.86 16.42 6.26
C TRP A 23 2.56 17.12 5.80
N TYR A 24 1.41 16.60 6.19
CA TYR A 24 0.11 17.15 5.85
C TYR A 24 -0.06 18.53 6.48
N THR A 25 0.23 18.67 7.78
CA THR A 25 0.14 19.96 8.49
C THR A 25 1.19 20.96 8.02
N ASP A 26 2.44 20.54 7.86
CA ASP A 26 3.56 21.47 7.63
C ASP A 26 3.77 21.82 6.15
N VAL A 27 3.39 20.92 5.25
CA VAL A 27 3.71 21.04 3.82
C VAL A 27 2.46 21.13 2.97
N PHE A 28 1.53 20.18 3.13
CA PHE A 28 0.33 20.13 2.27
C PHE A 28 -0.62 21.29 2.54
N LEU A 29 -1.03 21.50 3.79
CA LEU A 29 -1.92 22.60 4.17
C LEU A 29 -1.30 23.98 3.92
N GLN A 30 0.03 24.08 4.03
CA GLN A 30 0.77 25.32 3.75
C GLN A 30 1.00 25.57 2.25
N GLN A 31 0.46 24.72 1.36
CA GLN A 31 0.66 24.76 -0.09
C GLN A 31 2.14 24.67 -0.53
N LYS A 32 3.00 24.11 0.32
CA LYS A 32 4.45 23.94 0.07
C LYS A 32 4.80 22.58 -0.54
N ALA A 33 3.79 21.75 -0.82
CA ALA A 33 4.01 20.40 -1.36
C ALA A 33 4.63 20.41 -2.76
N HIS A 34 4.33 21.42 -3.60
CA HIS A 34 4.80 21.50 -4.99
C HIS A 34 4.68 20.17 -5.76
N GLY A 35 3.61 19.41 -5.51
CA GLY A 35 3.37 18.09 -6.12
C GLY A 35 4.23 16.93 -5.60
N LYS A 36 5.10 17.15 -4.59
CA LYS A 36 5.89 16.10 -3.95
C LYS A 36 5.13 15.48 -2.79
N VAL A 37 5.00 14.16 -2.79
CA VAL A 37 4.37 13.41 -1.71
C VAL A 37 5.41 13.15 -0.60
N GLY A 38 5.04 13.43 0.65
CA GLY A 38 5.87 13.09 1.81
C GLY A 38 5.84 11.60 2.14
N CYS A 39 6.87 11.12 2.84
CA CYS A 39 6.85 9.81 3.51
C CYS A 39 6.66 8.61 2.55
N GLN A 40 7.19 8.73 1.32
CA GLN A 40 7.05 7.72 0.29
C GLN A 40 7.66 6.36 0.69
N LYS A 41 8.77 6.37 1.45
CA LYS A 41 9.43 5.14 1.92
C LYS A 41 8.56 4.38 2.91
N GLU A 42 7.96 5.08 3.86
CA GLU A 42 7.07 4.53 4.88
C GLU A 42 5.78 4.03 4.23
N TYR A 43 5.25 4.77 3.25
CA TYR A 43 4.11 4.36 2.45
C TYR A 43 4.38 3.06 1.67
N GLU A 44 5.52 2.96 0.99
CA GLU A 44 5.91 1.75 0.26
C GLU A 44 6.08 0.54 1.19
N ALA A 45 6.68 0.76 2.37
CA ALA A 45 6.88 -0.30 3.36
C ALA A 45 5.56 -0.80 3.95
N TYR A 46 4.64 0.10 4.29
CA TYR A 46 3.29 -0.23 4.76
C TYR A 46 2.49 -0.94 3.65
N THR A 47 2.44 -0.35 2.46
CA THR A 47 1.65 -0.87 1.33
C THR A 47 2.11 -2.27 0.94
N ARG A 48 3.43 -2.51 0.88
CA ARG A 48 3.97 -3.85 0.60
C ARG A 48 3.54 -4.88 1.64
N CYS A 49 3.53 -4.52 2.92
CA CYS A 49 3.10 -5.39 4.01
C CYS A 49 1.60 -5.68 3.91
N TYR A 50 0.79 -4.62 3.81
CA TYR A 50 -0.67 -4.70 3.72
C TYR A 50 -1.16 -5.54 2.54
N LEU A 51 -0.57 -5.33 1.35
CA LEU A 51 -0.91 -6.12 0.17
C LEU A 51 -0.55 -7.59 0.32
N SER A 52 0.59 -7.89 0.96
CA SER A 52 0.97 -9.28 1.22
C SER A 52 0.00 -9.99 2.16
N GLU A 53 -0.62 -9.27 3.08
CA GLU A 53 -1.68 -9.82 3.94
C GLU A 53 -3.00 -9.99 3.18
N LEU A 54 -3.37 -9.05 2.32
CA LEU A 54 -4.55 -9.18 1.45
C LEU A 54 -4.46 -10.38 0.51
N ASP A 55 -3.28 -10.65 -0.06
CA ASP A 55 -3.04 -11.80 -0.94
C ASP A 55 -3.28 -13.15 -0.25
N LYS A 56 -3.17 -13.21 1.09
CA LYS A 56 -3.49 -14.42 1.86
C LYS A 56 -4.98 -14.76 1.80
N ASN A 57 -5.85 -13.78 1.55
CA ASN A 57 -7.31 -13.96 1.47
C ASN A 57 -7.82 -13.79 0.04
N LYS A 58 -7.61 -14.84 -0.76
CA LYS A 58 -8.00 -14.87 -2.19
C LYS A 58 -9.50 -14.60 -2.41
N GLY A 59 -10.37 -15.18 -1.58
CA GLY A 59 -11.81 -15.02 -1.72
C GLY A 59 -12.29 -13.57 -1.54
N LEU A 60 -11.69 -12.83 -0.59
CA LEU A 60 -11.96 -11.41 -0.43
C LEU A 60 -11.48 -10.61 -1.64
N MET A 61 -10.26 -10.88 -2.12
CA MET A 61 -9.68 -10.19 -3.27
C MET A 61 -10.48 -10.44 -4.56
N ASP A 62 -10.93 -11.68 -4.78
CA ASP A 62 -11.77 -12.02 -5.94
C ASP A 62 -13.13 -11.33 -5.86
N GLY A 63 -13.73 -11.25 -4.67
CA GLY A 63 -14.96 -10.50 -4.44
C GLY A 63 -14.82 -9.01 -4.76
N ILE A 64 -13.71 -8.40 -4.33
CA ILE A 64 -13.39 -7.00 -4.64
C ILE A 64 -13.18 -6.81 -6.16
N LYS A 65 -12.40 -7.69 -6.79
CA LYS A 65 -12.16 -7.67 -8.24
C LYS A 65 -13.44 -7.83 -9.06
N SER A 66 -14.43 -8.57 -8.55
CA SER A 66 -15.71 -8.79 -9.22
C SER A 66 -16.61 -7.54 -9.28
N VAL A 67 -16.44 -6.59 -8.36
CA VAL A 67 -17.24 -5.34 -8.31
C VAL A 67 -16.48 -4.14 -8.88
N MET A 68 -15.21 -4.31 -9.24
CA MET A 68 -14.42 -3.27 -9.92
C MET A 68 -14.95 -3.02 -11.33
N GLN A 69 -14.88 -1.75 -11.77
CA GLN A 69 -15.10 -1.43 -13.16
C GLN A 69 -14.05 -2.13 -14.05
N PRO A 70 -14.41 -2.58 -15.27
CA PRO A 70 -13.52 -3.38 -16.12
C PRO A 70 -12.15 -2.73 -16.35
N GLU A 71 -12.14 -1.43 -16.65
CA GLU A 71 -10.91 -0.65 -16.91
C GLU A 71 -10.01 -0.53 -15.67
N VAL A 72 -10.61 -0.52 -14.47
CA VAL A 72 -9.90 -0.46 -13.20
C VAL A 72 -9.33 -1.83 -12.84
N LYS A 73 -10.09 -2.90 -13.10
CA LYS A 73 -9.68 -4.28 -12.90
C LYS A 73 -8.46 -4.62 -13.76
N GLU A 74 -8.51 -4.30 -15.06
CA GLU A 74 -7.39 -4.56 -15.98
C GLU A 74 -6.10 -3.86 -15.53
N ARG A 75 -6.20 -2.60 -15.12
CA ARG A 75 -5.06 -1.83 -14.58
C ARG A 75 -4.51 -2.45 -13.29
N PHE A 76 -5.39 -2.94 -12.42
CA PHE A 76 -5.00 -3.58 -11.17
C PHE A 76 -4.23 -4.87 -11.43
N GLU A 77 -4.75 -5.74 -12.31
CA GLU A 77 -4.11 -7.01 -12.69
C GLU A 77 -2.75 -6.80 -13.37
N LEU A 78 -2.63 -5.78 -14.23
CA LEU A 78 -1.35 -5.39 -14.83
C LEU A 78 -0.32 -4.94 -13.77
N GLN A 79 -0.76 -4.18 -12.76
CA GLN A 79 0.11 -3.77 -11.65
C GLN A 79 0.49 -4.94 -10.73
N GLU A 80 -0.37 -5.93 -10.53
CA GLU A 80 -0.04 -7.15 -9.80
C GLU A 80 1.04 -7.95 -10.54
N THR A 81 0.87 -8.15 -11.85
CA THR A 81 1.81 -8.87 -12.70
C THR A 81 3.20 -8.22 -12.69
N ASN A 82 3.27 -6.89 -12.84
CA ASN A 82 4.52 -6.15 -12.75
C ASN A 82 5.19 -6.26 -11.37
N ARG A 83 4.41 -6.29 -10.28
CA ARG A 83 4.93 -6.47 -8.92
C ARG A 83 5.47 -7.88 -8.69
N GLN A 84 4.85 -8.90 -9.27
CA GLN A 84 5.36 -10.28 -9.22
C GLN A 84 6.68 -10.42 -9.98
N GLN A 85 6.76 -9.89 -11.21
CA GLN A 85 7.99 -9.93 -12.00
C GLN A 85 9.16 -9.20 -11.33
N GLN A 86 8.91 -8.07 -10.64
CA GLN A 86 9.95 -7.37 -9.87
C GLN A 86 10.44 -8.14 -8.63
N ARG A 87 9.63 -9.05 -8.08
CA ARG A 87 10.04 -9.95 -7.00
C ARG A 87 10.87 -11.12 -7.54
N GLU A 88 10.50 -11.67 -8.69
CA GLU A 88 11.18 -12.82 -9.31
C GLU A 88 12.51 -12.46 -10.00
N GLY A 89 12.62 -11.25 -10.57
CA GLY A 89 13.87 -10.75 -11.18
C GLY A 89 14.95 -10.30 -10.19
N LYS A 90 14.74 -10.48 -8.89
CA LYS A 90 15.72 -10.18 -7.82
C LYS A 90 16.30 -11.43 -7.14
N ALA A 91 16.04 -12.61 -7.70
CA ALA A 91 16.60 -13.89 -7.25
C ALA A 91 17.97 -14.16 -7.91
#